data_AF-A0A969C7Z9-F1
#
_entry.id   AF-A0A969C7Z9-F1
#
_cell.length_a   1.000
_cell.length_b   1.000
_cell.length_c   1.000
_cell.angle_alpha   90.00
_cell.angle_beta   90.00
_cell.angle_gamma   90.00
#
_symmetry.space_group_name_H-M   'P 1'
#
loop_
_entity.id
_entity.type
_entity.pdbx_description
1 polymer ?
#
loop_
_entity_poly.entity_id
_entity_poly.type
_entity_poly.pdbx_seq_one_letter_code
_entity_poly.pdbx_strand_id
1 'polypeptide(L)'
;MTTAFVLKLKPEISLVEDSDQGPAMTTPSTRLDLSHLSPSLLASLRSLSQGGATEAQLSQGVMESGGFAELPKFYFFLTKFVRMGSICYALYEARAEVEPQAEVEPQPFATLIPTTRGVPFQPLVFERSP
;
A
#
# COMPACT_ATOMS: atom_id res chain seq x y z
N MET A 1 8.44 17.41 -9.53
CA MET A 1 8.41 15.93 -9.52
C MET A 1 7.98 15.49 -8.14
N THR A 2 6.71 15.10 -7.99
CA THR A 2 6.18 14.54 -6.75
C THR A 2 6.82 13.18 -6.54
N THR A 3 7.65 13.03 -5.52
CA THR A 3 8.16 11.73 -5.10
C THR A 3 6.98 10.88 -4.66
N ALA A 4 6.56 9.94 -5.50
CA ALA A 4 5.47 9.03 -5.19
C ALA A 4 5.99 7.91 -4.31
N PHE A 5 5.53 7.85 -3.06
CA PHE A 5 5.85 6.74 -2.17
C PHE A 5 5.09 5.49 -2.60
N VAL A 6 5.80 4.38 -2.67
CA VAL A 6 5.19 3.05 -2.82
C VAL A 6 4.73 2.60 -1.45
N LEU A 7 3.44 2.32 -1.32
CA LEU A 7 2.82 1.84 -0.09
C LEU A 7 2.97 0.31 -0.03
N LYS A 8 3.37 -0.22 1.12
CA LYS A 8 3.51 -1.66 1.38
C LYS A 8 2.88 -2.03 2.72
N LEU A 9 2.38 -3.24 2.86
CA LEU A 9 2.10 -3.78 4.19
C LEU A 9 3.43 -3.92 4.97
N LYS A 10 3.35 -3.73 6.29
CA LYS A 10 4.48 -4.06 7.16
C LYS A 10 4.87 -5.54 7.01
N PRO A 11 6.17 -5.90 7.10
CA PRO A 11 6.63 -7.28 6.90
C PRO A 11 5.99 -8.30 7.84
N GLU A 12 5.64 -7.90 9.07
CA GLU A 12 4.95 -8.77 10.02
C GLU A 12 3.45 -8.96 9.72
N ILE A 13 2.91 -8.26 8.72
CA ILE A 13 1.52 -8.34 8.31
C ILE A 13 1.44 -9.14 7.02
N SER A 14 0.61 -10.18 7.03
CA SER A 14 0.36 -10.99 5.85
C SER A 14 -1.11 -10.93 5.46
N LEU A 15 -1.39 -10.94 4.16
CA LEU A 15 -2.73 -11.17 3.64
C LEU A 15 -2.86 -12.66 3.35
N VAL A 16 -3.84 -13.31 3.98
CA VAL A 16 -4.15 -14.73 3.82
C VAL A 16 -5.51 -14.84 3.17
N GLU A 17 -5.61 -15.64 2.12
CA GLU A 17 -6.86 -15.92 1.41
C GLU A 17 -7.08 -17.43 1.42
N ASP A 18 -7.59 -17.91 2.54
CA ASP A 18 -7.91 -19.32 2.74
C ASP A 18 -9.34 -19.59 2.25
N SER A 19 -9.54 -20.69 1.52
CA SER A 19 -10.87 -21.11 1.03
C SER A 19 -11.84 -21.41 2.17
N ASP A 20 -11.36 -21.85 3.33
CA ASP A 20 -12.21 -22.27 4.45
C ASP A 20 -12.56 -21.12 5.40
N GLN A 21 -11.71 -20.10 5.48
CA GLN A 21 -11.83 -19.01 6.48
C GLN A 21 -11.99 -17.61 5.87
N GLY A 22 -11.99 -17.51 4.54
CA GLY A 22 -12.09 -16.24 3.83
C GLY A 22 -10.82 -15.37 3.93
N PRO A 23 -10.82 -14.21 3.25
CA PRO A 23 -9.69 -13.31 3.25
C PRO A 23 -9.49 -12.67 4.63
N ALA A 24 -8.26 -12.65 5.11
CA ALA A 24 -7.90 -12.07 6.39
C ALA A 24 -6.51 -11.43 6.35
N MET A 25 -6.33 -10.36 7.12
CA MET A 25 -5.00 -9.82 7.44
C MET A 25 -4.54 -10.38 8.77
N THR A 26 -3.35 -10.96 8.81
CA THR A 26 -2.77 -11.56 10.01
C THR A 26 -1.55 -10.77 10.47
N THR A 27 -1.43 -10.57 11.77
CA THR A 27 -0.22 -10.12 12.46
C THR A 27 0.20 -11.21 13.45
N PRO A 28 1.38 -11.13 14.10
CA PRO A 28 1.79 -12.12 15.10
C PRO A 28 0.82 -12.25 16.29
N SER A 29 -0.03 -11.26 16.53
CA SER A 29 -0.91 -11.19 17.70
C SER A 29 -2.41 -11.06 17.37
N THR A 30 -2.79 -10.94 16.10
CA THR A 30 -4.17 -10.64 15.72
C THR A 30 -4.49 -11.14 14.31
N ARG A 31 -5.75 -11.55 14.10
CA ARG A 31 -6.32 -11.79 12.77
C ARG A 31 -7.48 -10.83 12.56
N LEU A 32 -7.45 -10.09 11.46
CA LEU A 32 -8.51 -9.20 11.01
C LEU A 32 -9.24 -9.86 9.83
N ASP A 33 -10.51 -10.20 10.03
CA ASP A 33 -11.37 -10.71 8.98
C ASP A 33 -11.70 -9.62 7.95
N LEU A 34 -11.52 -9.94 6.67
CA LEU A 34 -11.74 -9.07 5.52
C LEU A 34 -12.87 -9.58 4.60
N SER A 35 -13.64 -10.58 5.03
CA SER A 35 -14.72 -11.18 4.23
C SER A 35 -15.82 -10.20 3.82
N HIS A 36 -15.91 -9.05 4.49
CA HIS A 36 -16.84 -7.96 4.18
C HIS A 36 -16.31 -6.97 3.14
N LEU A 37 -15.04 -7.07 2.74
CA LEU A 37 -14.46 -6.19 1.73
C LEU A 37 -14.91 -6.61 0.33
N SER A 38 -15.10 -5.61 -0.53
CA SER A 38 -15.38 -5.86 -1.93
C SER A 38 -14.14 -6.43 -2.65
N PRO A 39 -14.32 -7.12 -3.79
CA PRO A 39 -13.20 -7.66 -4.57
C PRO A 39 -12.17 -6.60 -4.99
N SER A 40 -12.60 -5.38 -5.30
CA SER A 40 -11.71 -4.27 -5.67
C SER A 40 -10.81 -3.85 -4.51
N LEU A 41 -11.36 -3.77 -3.29
CA LEU A 41 -10.59 -3.45 -2.09
C LEU A 41 -9.61 -4.57 -1.70
N LEU A 42 -10.04 -5.82 -1.85
CA LEU A 42 -9.15 -6.97 -1.65
C LEU A 42 -8.00 -6.98 -2.66
N ALA A 43 -8.27 -6.64 -3.93
CA ALA A 43 -7.22 -6.51 -4.94
C ALA A 43 -6.18 -5.45 -4.56
N SER A 44 -6.60 -4.29 -4.05
CA SER A 44 -5.68 -3.26 -3.54
C SER A 44 -4.82 -3.77 -2.37
N LEU A 45 -5.41 -4.54 -1.46
CA LEU A 45 -4.67 -5.16 -0.35
C LEU A 45 -3.66 -6.19 -0.84
N ARG A 46 -4.00 -6.98 -1.88
CA ARG A 46 -3.05 -7.88 -2.54
C ARG A 46 -1.86 -7.11 -3.09
N SER A 47 -2.10 -6.03 -3.83
CA SER A 47 -1.03 -5.18 -4.35
C SER A 47 -0.12 -4.64 -3.22
N LEU A 48 -0.70 -4.20 -2.10
CA LEU A 48 0.06 -3.75 -0.92
C LEU A 48 0.92 -4.88 -0.30
N SER A 49 0.47 -6.13 -0.38
CA SER A 49 1.20 -7.31 0.13
C SER A 49 2.24 -7.88 -0.86
N GLN A 50 2.02 -7.71 -2.17
CA GLN A 50 2.81 -8.31 -3.26
C GLN A 50 3.72 -7.29 -3.95
N GLY A 51 4.57 -6.61 -3.17
CA GLY A 51 5.54 -5.66 -3.72
C GLY A 51 5.11 -4.19 -3.68
N GLY A 52 3.88 -3.90 -3.25
CA GLY A 52 3.40 -2.55 -3.00
C GLY A 52 2.94 -1.81 -4.25
N ALA A 53 2.29 -0.68 -4.03
CA ALA A 53 1.88 0.23 -5.10
C ALA A 53 1.73 1.65 -4.57
N THR A 54 1.84 2.64 -5.45
CA THR A 54 1.55 4.03 -5.10
C THR A 54 0.06 4.22 -4.84
N GLU A 55 -0.31 5.24 -4.06
CA GLU A 55 -1.72 5.58 -3.81
C GLU A 55 -2.51 5.79 -5.12
N ALA A 56 -1.89 6.46 -6.11
CA ALA A 56 -2.50 6.69 -7.42
C ALA A 56 -2.76 5.39 -8.18
N GLN A 57 -1.82 4.43 -8.16
CA GLN A 57 -2.03 3.11 -8.79
C GLN A 57 -3.15 2.32 -8.09
N LEU A 58 -3.19 2.37 -6.76
CA LEU A 58 -4.21 1.68 -5.98
C LEU A 58 -5.61 2.27 -6.22
N SER A 59 -5.75 3.60 -6.18
CA SER A 59 -7.03 4.27 -6.42
C SER A 59 -7.50 4.08 -7.86
N GLN A 60 -6.59 4.15 -8.84
CA GLN A 60 -6.87 3.81 -10.23
C GLN A 60 -7.41 2.37 -10.35
N GLY A 61 -6.72 1.39 -9.76
CA GLY A 61 -7.17 -0.01 -9.79
C GLY A 61 -8.54 -0.25 -9.13
N VAL A 62 -8.84 0.46 -8.04
CA VAL A 62 -10.18 0.43 -7.42
C VAL A 62 -11.22 1.04 -8.34
N MET A 63 -10.91 2.18 -8.97
CA MET A 63 -11.82 2.86 -9.88
C MET A 63 -12.13 1.99 -11.12
N GLU A 64 -11.13 1.31 -11.67
CA GLU A 64 -11.27 0.44 -12.84
C GLU A 64 -12.08 -0.83 -12.53
N SER A 65 -11.90 -1.43 -11.35
CA SER A 65 -12.53 -2.71 -11.00
C SER A 65 -13.86 -2.58 -10.25
N GLY A 66 -13.99 -1.58 -9.37
CA GLY A 66 -15.16 -1.36 -8.51
C GLY A 66 -15.95 -0.09 -8.82
N GLY A 67 -15.46 0.74 -9.74
CA GLY A 67 -16.07 2.02 -10.08
C GLY A 67 -15.85 3.11 -9.04
N PHE A 68 -16.34 4.30 -9.36
CA PHE A 68 -16.16 5.50 -8.53
C PHE A 68 -16.75 5.36 -7.11
N ALA A 69 -17.80 4.57 -6.95
CA ALA A 69 -18.48 4.37 -5.66
C ALA A 69 -17.61 3.65 -4.62
N GLU A 70 -16.58 2.91 -5.05
CA GLU A 70 -15.67 2.19 -4.14
C GLU A 70 -14.49 3.04 -3.66
N LEU A 71 -14.20 4.16 -4.33
CA LEU A 71 -13.08 5.06 -3.96
C LEU A 71 -13.19 5.59 -2.52
N PRO A 72 -14.35 6.07 -2.02
CA PRO A 72 -14.46 6.52 -0.64
C PRO A 72 -14.16 5.41 0.37
N LYS A 73 -14.58 4.18 0.09
CA LYS A 73 -14.30 3.01 0.94
C LYS A 73 -12.81 2.67 0.92
N PHE A 74 -12.19 2.72 -0.26
CA PHE A 74 -10.75 2.53 -0.41
C PHE A 74 -9.97 3.52 0.47
N TYR A 75 -10.25 4.81 0.35
CA TYR A 75 -9.57 5.83 1.15
C TYR A 75 -9.83 5.68 2.65
N PHE A 76 -11.04 5.27 3.04
CA PHE A 76 -11.37 4.96 4.42
C PHE A 76 -10.50 3.82 4.98
N PHE A 77 -10.42 2.69 4.28
CA PHE A 77 -9.62 1.55 4.71
C PHE A 77 -8.12 1.85 4.69
N LEU A 78 -7.63 2.50 3.64
CA LEU A 78 -6.22 2.92 3.56
C LEU A 78 -5.84 3.80 4.75
N THR A 79 -6.66 4.80 5.07
CA THR A 79 -6.45 5.66 6.25
C THR A 79 -6.45 4.86 7.54
N LYS A 80 -7.35 3.89 7.68
CA LYS A 80 -7.39 3.00 8.85
C LYS A 80 -6.10 2.19 8.99
N PHE A 81 -5.60 1.59 7.90
CA PHE A 81 -4.35 0.84 7.91
C PHE A 81 -3.14 1.73 8.23
N VAL A 82 -3.07 2.93 7.67
CA VAL A 82 -2.03 3.92 8.02
C VAL A 82 -2.06 4.25 9.51
N ARG A 83 -3.24 4.54 10.08
CA ARG A 83 -3.40 4.86 11.50
C ARG A 83 -3.05 3.70 12.42
N MET A 84 -3.31 2.47 11.99
CA MET A 84 -2.91 1.25 12.71
C MET A 84 -1.41 0.97 12.63
N GLY A 85 -0.65 1.79 11.87
CA GLY A 85 0.76 1.57 11.62
C GLY A 85 0.99 0.31 10.80
N SER A 86 0.09 -0.03 9.87
CA SER A 86 0.17 -1.23 9.03
C SER A 86 0.82 -0.98 7.67
N ILE A 87 1.02 0.29 7.30
CA ILE A 87 1.55 0.70 5.99
C ILE A 87 2.95 1.27 6.15
N CYS A 88 3.90 0.74 5.37
CA CYS A 88 5.22 1.30 5.14
C CYS A 88 5.21 2.20 3.90
N TYR A 89 6.07 3.22 3.90
CA TYR A 89 6.28 4.10 2.74
C TYR A 89 7.68 3.86 2.20
N ALA A 90 7.79 3.27 1.02
CA ALA A 90 9.04 3.03 0.33
C ALA A 90 9.29 4.12 -0.71
N LEU A 91 10.45 4.76 -0.63
CA LEU A 91 10.94 5.73 -1.59
C LEU A 91 11.89 5.02 -2.55
N TYR A 92 11.56 5.07 -3.84
CA TYR A 92 12.41 4.55 -4.91
C TYR A 92 13.13 5.71 -5.59
N GLU A 93 14.38 5.48 -5.99
CA GLU A 93 15.11 6.45 -6.79
C GLU A 93 14.46 6.56 -8.17
N ALA A 94 14.18 7.79 -8.61
CA ALA A 94 13.76 8.03 -9.99
C ALA A 94 14.97 7.75 -10.88
N ARG A 95 15.13 6.50 -11.34
CA ARG A 95 16.20 6.18 -12.27
C ARG A 95 15.98 7.00 -13.54
N ALA A 96 16.88 7.95 -13.80
CA ALA A 96 17.16 8.34 -15.18
C ALA A 96 17.53 7.05 -15.93
N GLU A 97 16.99 6.90 -17.12
CA GLU A 97 17.16 5.76 -18.02
C GLU A 97 18.62 5.27 -18.00
N VAL A 98 18.88 4.14 -17.34
CA VAL A 98 20.15 3.42 -17.46
C VAL A 98 19.82 1.99 -17.84
N GLU A 99 20.46 1.57 -18.92
CA GLU A 99 20.38 0.30 -19.65
C GLU A 99 20.28 -0.98 -18.80
N PRO A 100 19.71 -2.06 -19.38
CA PRO A 100 19.30 -3.24 -18.64
C PRO A 100 20.52 -4.09 -18.30
N GLN A 101 21.03 -3.98 -17.07
CA GLN A 101 21.99 -4.94 -16.55
C GLN A 101 21.45 -5.57 -15.25
N ALA A 102 21.12 -6.85 -15.39
CA ALA A 102 20.67 -7.83 -14.39
C ALA A 102 19.30 -7.59 -13.74
N GLU A 103 18.51 -8.67 -13.65
CA GLU A 103 17.25 -8.88 -12.90
C GLU A 103 17.40 -8.62 -11.38
N VAL A 104 17.95 -7.48 -11.00
CA VAL A 104 17.95 -7.05 -9.60
C VAL A 104 16.62 -6.38 -9.34
N GLU A 105 15.75 -7.03 -8.56
CA GLU A 105 14.54 -6.40 -8.06
C GLU A 105 14.89 -5.01 -7.51
N PRO A 106 14.18 -3.94 -7.92
CA PRO A 106 14.52 -2.59 -7.50
C PRO A 106 14.41 -2.51 -5.96
N GLN A 107 15.50 -2.09 -5.32
CA GLN A 107 15.51 -1.82 -3.88
C GLN A 107 15.09 -0.37 -3.62
N PRO A 108 14.29 -0.11 -2.56
CA PRO A 108 13.96 1.25 -2.19
C PRO A 108 15.20 1.98 -1.65
N PHE A 109 15.35 3.24 -2.01
CA PHE A 109 16.36 4.15 -1.45
C PHE A 109 16.17 4.36 0.06
N ALA A 110 14.91 4.47 0.49
CA ALA A 110 14.56 4.56 1.90
C ALA A 110 13.18 3.93 2.15
N THR A 111 12.97 3.37 3.35
CA THR A 111 11.65 2.88 3.78
C THR A 111 11.30 3.44 5.15
N LEU A 112 10.16 4.11 5.24
CA LEU A 112 9.59 4.56 6.50
C LEU A 112 8.70 3.44 7.05
N ILE A 113 9.11 2.88 8.19
CA ILE A 113 8.40 1.80 8.89
C ILE A 113 7.81 2.41 10.17
N PRO A 114 6.47 2.42 10.35
CA PRO A 114 5.88 2.97 11.55
C PRO A 114 6.16 2.07 12.76
N THR A 115 6.70 2.67 13.82
CA THR A 115 7.00 2.01 15.11
C THR A 115 5.88 2.21 16.14
N THR A 116 5.01 3.21 15.94
CA THR A 116 3.89 3.53 16.82
C THR A 116 2.60 3.74 16.02
N ARG A 117 1.45 3.51 16.65
CA ARG A 117 0.13 3.77 16.06
C ARG A 117 -0.27 5.23 16.22
N GLY A 118 -1.23 5.68 15.41
CA GLY A 118 -1.93 6.96 15.60
C GLY A 118 -1.26 8.21 15.02
N VAL A 119 -0.03 8.10 14.52
CA VAL A 119 0.66 9.22 13.87
C VAL A 119 0.80 8.92 12.37
N PRO A 120 -0.08 9.47 11.52
CA PRO A 120 0.04 9.27 10.08
C PRO A 120 1.27 10.00 9.54
N PHE A 121 2.00 9.37 8.64
CA PHE A 121 3.01 10.07 7.85
C PHE A 121 2.29 10.97 6.84
N GLN A 122 2.57 12.27 6.92
CA GLN A 122 2.15 13.25 5.92
C GLN A 122 3.41 13.72 5.19
N PRO A 123 3.71 13.19 3.99
CA PRO A 123 4.84 13.68 3.22
C PRO A 123 4.61 15.15 2.88
N LEU A 124 5.63 15.98 3.13
CA LEU A 124 5.63 17.36 2.67
C LEU A 124 5.63 17.35 1.13
N VAL A 125 4.58 17.90 0.53
CA VAL A 125 4.54 18.15 -0.90
C VAL A 125 5.44 19.37 -1.15
N PHE A 126 6.66 19.13 -1.63
CA PHE A 126 7.52 20.21 -2.10
C PHE A 126 7.02 20.65 -3.48
N GLU A 127 6.07 21.58 -3.51
CA GLU A 127 5.82 22.37 -4.71
C GLU A 127 7.03 23.29 -4.89
N ARG A 128 7.86 23.02 -5.92
CA ARG A 128 8.82 24.03 -6.35
C ARG A 128 8.00 25.17 -6.95
N SER A 129 8.02 26.34 -6.30
CA SER A 129 7.52 27.57 -6.92
C SER A 129 8.16 27.75 -8.30
N PRO A 130 7.38 28.19 -9.30
CA PRO A 130 7.82 28.36 -10.67
C PRO A 130 8.99 29.35 -10.81
#